data_AF-A0A2D4KI19-F1
#
_entry.id   AF-A0A2D4KI19-F1
#
_cell.length_a   1.000
_cell.length_b   1.000
_cell.length_c   1.000
_cell.angle_alpha   90.00
_cell.angle_beta   90.00
_cell.angle_gamma   90.00
#
_symmetry.space_group_name_H-M   'P 1'
#
loop_
_entity.id
_entity.type
_entity.pdbx_description
1 polymer ?
#
loop_
_entity_poly.entity_id
_entity_poly.type
_entity_poly.pdbx_seq_one_letter_code
_entity_poly.pdbx_strand_id
1 'polypeptide(L)'
;MIFLELKYCSVLEQVQNKLPQKTGDLMTVDAEQHPLESEGPIMQDAKDGETSVTESVENKKDGVCGPPPSKKMKLFGYKEDPFVFLPEEDPLFPPIQNFYALDPSFPKMNLLTRTQEGKKRQVYMVSKEIRDVLLNNSEKLKVINTGIKVWCRNNDGNGCAFRLAQEGIYTLHPFISARTIKASIEDIKILLTEENPFLSRFSNESCSQLNGMAMGSIVLKYEPDQSKQDTHQCSVLLCGWL
;
A
#
# COMPACT_ATOMS: atom_id res chain seq x y z
N MET A 1 14.87 7.96 17.28
CA MET A 1 13.44 8.32 17.51
C MET A 1 12.66 7.22 16.84
N ILE A 2 11.63 6.64 17.47
CA ILE A 2 10.92 5.51 16.84
C ILE A 2 9.72 6.02 16.08
N PHE A 3 9.60 5.62 14.80
CA PHE A 3 8.40 5.85 14.00
C PHE A 3 7.62 4.54 13.87
N LEU A 4 6.33 4.54 14.20
CA LEU A 4 5.48 3.39 13.90
C LEU A 4 5.06 3.39 12.43
N GLU A 5 5.06 2.21 11.79
CA GLU A 5 4.52 2.02 10.43
C GLU A 5 2.96 1.96 10.44
N LEU A 6 2.31 2.60 11.42
CA LEU A 6 0.86 2.76 11.45
C LEU A 6 0.48 3.94 10.56
N LYS A 7 0.21 3.67 9.28
CA LYS A 7 -0.40 4.63 8.34
C LYS A 7 -1.80 5.13 8.74
N TYR A 8 -2.27 4.83 9.96
CA TYR A 8 -3.60 5.18 10.41
C TYR A 8 -3.74 6.63 10.88
N CYS A 9 -2.68 7.30 11.34
CA CYS A 9 -2.82 8.67 11.87
C CYS A 9 -2.95 9.73 10.76
N SER A 10 -2.19 9.60 9.67
CA SER A 10 -2.21 10.59 8.59
C SER A 10 -3.52 10.57 7.77
N VAL A 11 -4.25 9.45 7.74
CA VAL A 11 -5.57 9.36 7.10
C VAL A 11 -6.65 10.05 7.94
N LEU A 12 -6.59 9.98 9.27
CA LEU A 12 -7.54 10.67 10.15
C LEU A 12 -7.37 12.19 10.10
N GLU A 13 -6.13 12.67 10.02
CA GLU A 13 -5.83 14.10 9.88
C GLU A 13 -6.35 14.68 8.54
N GLN A 14 -6.26 13.90 7.45
CA GLN A 14 -6.85 14.26 6.15
C GLN A 14 -8.39 14.20 6.13
N VAL A 15 -9.00 13.37 6.97
CA VAL A 15 -10.46 13.26 7.09
C VAL A 15 -11.02 14.37 8.00
N GLN A 16 -10.33 14.74 9.08
CA GLN A 16 -10.71 15.87 9.93
C GLN A 16 -10.53 17.22 9.23
N ASN A 17 -9.51 17.38 8.38
CA ASN A 17 -9.29 18.59 7.58
C ASN A 17 -10.23 18.74 6.37
N LYS A 18 -11.14 17.78 6.12
CA LYS A 18 -12.13 17.82 5.02
C LYS A 18 -13.57 18.10 5.47
N LEU A 19 -13.81 18.35 6.75
CA LEU A 19 -15.12 18.80 7.23
C LEU A 19 -15.21 20.33 7.14
N PRO A 20 -16.15 20.91 6.37
CA PRO A 20 -16.31 22.36 6.29
C PRO A 20 -16.78 22.91 7.64
N GLN A 21 -15.96 23.76 8.25
CA GLN A 21 -16.36 24.55 9.41
C GLN A 21 -17.41 25.59 8.96
N LYS A 22 -18.61 25.50 9.52
CA LYS A 22 -19.64 26.55 9.39
C LYS A 22 -19.36 27.65 10.41
N THR A 23 -19.11 28.86 9.93
CA THR A 23 -19.28 30.10 10.71
C THR A 23 -20.05 31.10 9.85
N GLY A 24 -21.15 31.62 10.39
CA GLY A 24 -22.06 32.54 9.70
C GLY A 24 -21.68 34.02 9.83
N ASP A 25 -22.11 34.76 8.79
CA ASP A 25 -22.45 36.19 8.60
C ASP A 25 -21.50 37.28 9.15
N LEU A 26 -21.16 38.37 8.44
CA LEU A 26 -21.99 39.26 7.60
C LEU A 26 -21.13 40.12 6.61
N MET A 27 -21.77 40.47 5.49
CA MET A 27 -21.49 41.32 4.30
C MET A 27 -20.40 42.43 4.30
N THR A 28 -19.77 42.64 3.12
CA THR A 28 -20.04 43.78 2.19
C THR A 28 -19.49 43.52 0.77
N VAL A 29 -20.17 44.15 -0.19
CA VAL A 29 -20.08 44.17 -1.67
C VAL A 29 -18.78 44.76 -2.24
N ASP A 30 -18.31 44.27 -3.40
CA ASP A 30 -18.42 44.99 -4.67
C ASP A 30 -17.97 44.14 -5.87
N ALA A 31 -18.59 44.43 -7.01
CA ALA A 31 -18.49 43.74 -8.28
C ALA A 31 -17.50 44.45 -9.21
N GLU A 32 -16.77 43.70 -10.05
CA GLU A 32 -16.36 44.18 -11.37
C GLU A 32 -16.08 42.99 -12.31
N GLN A 33 -16.43 43.20 -13.58
CA GLN A 33 -16.56 42.20 -14.63
C GLN A 33 -15.35 42.19 -15.60
N HIS A 34 -15.29 41.11 -16.39
CA HIS A 34 -14.92 41.08 -17.82
C HIS A 34 -13.44 40.81 -18.22
N PRO A 35 -13.14 40.34 -19.47
CA PRO A 35 -12.91 38.91 -19.79
C PRO A 35 -11.62 38.64 -20.62
N LEU A 36 -11.48 37.36 -21.07
CA LEU A 36 -10.79 36.83 -22.26
C LEU A 36 -9.62 37.61 -22.90
N GLU A 37 -8.51 36.90 -23.18
CA GLU A 37 -7.93 36.91 -24.53
C GLU A 37 -7.03 35.70 -24.82
N SER A 38 -7.13 35.26 -26.08
CA SER A 38 -6.45 34.15 -26.73
C SER A 38 -5.34 34.67 -27.64
N GLU A 39 -4.23 33.95 -27.80
CA GLU A 39 -3.39 34.06 -29.00
C GLU A 39 -2.85 32.68 -29.46
N GLY A 40 -3.20 32.31 -30.71
CA GLY A 40 -2.30 31.59 -31.63
C GLY A 40 -1.72 32.61 -32.64
N PRO A 41 -1.23 32.27 -33.85
CA PRO A 41 -1.06 30.97 -34.55
C PRO A 41 0.38 30.79 -35.16
N ILE A 42 0.71 29.76 -35.96
CA ILE A 42 0.79 29.81 -37.46
C ILE A 42 1.19 28.42 -38.06
N MET A 43 0.36 27.91 -38.99
CA MET A 43 0.53 27.20 -40.32
C MET A 43 1.69 26.20 -40.62
N GLN A 44 1.58 25.16 -41.49
CA GLN A 44 0.98 25.11 -42.85
C GLN A 44 0.80 23.68 -43.47
N ASP A 45 -0.23 23.55 -44.33
CA ASP A 45 -0.46 22.75 -45.57
C ASP A 45 -0.77 21.21 -45.69
N ALA A 46 -2.05 20.96 -46.03
CA ALA A 46 -2.67 20.33 -47.23
C ALA A 46 -2.38 18.88 -47.70
N LYS A 47 -3.45 18.02 -47.77
CA LYS A 47 -4.13 17.59 -49.03
C LYS A 47 -5.31 16.58 -48.82
N ASP A 48 -6.46 16.94 -49.41
CA ASP A 48 -7.57 16.21 -50.08
C ASP A 48 -7.97 14.75 -49.76
N GLY A 49 -9.30 14.56 -49.64
CA GLY A 49 -9.99 13.27 -49.80
C GLY A 49 -11.45 13.28 -49.32
N GLU A 50 -12.39 13.68 -50.20
CA GLU A 50 -13.83 13.83 -49.96
C GLU A 50 -14.65 12.56 -50.31
N THR A 51 -15.91 12.57 -49.83
CA THR A 51 -17.13 11.80 -50.21
C THR A 51 -17.25 10.35 -49.68
N SER A 52 -18.41 9.85 -49.22
CA SER A 52 -19.82 10.23 -49.41
C SER A 52 -20.69 9.59 -48.31
N VAL A 53 -21.65 10.37 -47.80
CA VAL A 53 -22.79 9.91 -47.00
C VAL A 53 -23.89 9.46 -47.97
N THR A 54 -24.49 8.30 -47.74
CA THR A 54 -25.76 7.92 -48.39
C THR A 54 -26.74 7.42 -47.34
N GLU A 55 -27.74 8.24 -47.04
CA GLU A 55 -28.99 7.82 -46.41
C GLU A 55 -29.90 7.20 -47.48
N SER A 56 -30.59 6.11 -47.13
CA SER A 56 -31.85 5.74 -47.76
C SER A 56 -32.77 5.15 -46.70
N VAL A 57 -34.02 5.59 -46.75
CA VAL A 57 -35.07 5.40 -45.75
C VAL A 57 -36.12 4.41 -46.29
N GLU A 58 -36.78 3.72 -45.33
CA GLU A 58 -38.10 3.06 -45.36
C GLU A 58 -38.25 1.61 -45.89
N ASN A 59 -38.60 0.66 -44.99
CA ASN A 59 -40.00 0.32 -44.72
C ASN A 59 -40.19 -0.68 -43.55
N LYS A 60 -41.34 -0.57 -42.84
CA LYS A 60 -41.80 -1.43 -41.73
C LYS A 60 -42.32 -2.79 -42.23
N LYS A 61 -42.02 -3.89 -41.51
CA LYS A 61 -43.00 -4.72 -40.76
C LYS A 61 -42.42 -6.00 -40.13
N ASP A 62 -43.13 -6.39 -39.08
CA ASP A 62 -43.23 -7.70 -38.43
C ASP A 62 -42.22 -8.10 -37.35
N GLY A 63 -42.80 -8.36 -36.17
CA GLY A 63 -42.11 -8.59 -34.93
C GLY A 63 -41.56 -10.00 -34.82
N VAL A 64 -40.30 -10.06 -34.41
CA VAL A 64 -39.74 -11.15 -33.62
C VAL A 64 -38.94 -10.48 -32.51
N CYS A 65 -39.36 -10.65 -31.27
CA CYS A 65 -38.56 -10.27 -30.10
C CYS A 65 -37.42 -11.29 -29.97
N GLY A 66 -36.35 -11.11 -30.75
CA GLY A 66 -35.11 -11.85 -30.52
C GLY A 66 -34.53 -11.46 -29.14
N PRO A 67 -33.89 -12.39 -28.41
CA PRO A 67 -33.24 -12.03 -27.16
C PRO A 67 -32.21 -10.91 -27.43
N PRO A 68 -32.11 -9.90 -26.54
CA PRO A 68 -31.21 -8.78 -26.75
C PRO A 68 -29.78 -9.31 -27.00
N PRO A 69 -29.05 -8.76 -27.98
CA PRO A 69 -27.72 -9.23 -28.32
C PRO A 69 -26.88 -9.25 -27.05
N SER A 70 -26.27 -10.41 -26.73
CA SER A 70 -25.43 -10.55 -25.54
C SER A 70 -24.30 -9.55 -25.66
N LYS A 71 -24.43 -8.42 -24.96
CA LYS A 71 -23.40 -7.39 -24.91
C LYS A 71 -22.20 -8.08 -24.25
N LYS A 72 -21.21 -8.48 -25.05
CA LYS A 72 -19.94 -9.02 -24.53
C LYS A 72 -19.50 -8.04 -23.45
N MET A 73 -19.49 -8.51 -22.20
CA MET A 73 -19.16 -7.68 -21.06
C MET A 73 -17.77 -7.11 -21.36
N LYS A 74 -17.70 -5.80 -21.66
CA LYS A 74 -16.42 -5.18 -21.96
C LYS A 74 -15.63 -5.25 -20.66
N LEU A 75 -14.77 -6.25 -20.55
CA LEU A 75 -13.83 -6.46 -19.46
C LEU A 75 -12.73 -5.38 -19.45
N PHE A 76 -13.01 -4.17 -19.94
CA PHE A 76 -12.14 -3.02 -19.80
C PHE A 76 -12.49 -2.27 -18.51
N GLY A 77 -12.54 -3.02 -17.40
CA GLY A 77 -12.49 -2.49 -16.05
C GLY A 77 -11.03 -2.45 -15.59
N TYR A 78 -10.62 -1.27 -15.09
CA TYR A 78 -9.38 -0.93 -14.38
C TYR A 78 -8.05 -1.33 -15.06
N LYS A 79 -7.27 -0.31 -15.45
CA LYS A 79 -5.87 -0.46 -15.90
C LYS A 79 -4.97 -0.51 -14.67
N GLU A 80 -4.91 -1.67 -14.05
CA GLU A 80 -4.06 -1.92 -12.90
C GLU A 80 -3.01 -2.96 -13.30
N ASP A 81 -1.74 -2.73 -12.93
CA ASP A 81 -0.66 -3.68 -13.23
C ASP A 81 -0.93 -5.02 -12.54
N PRO A 82 -0.79 -6.16 -13.24
CA PRO A 82 -1.06 -7.45 -12.65
C PRO A 82 -0.05 -7.75 -11.54
N PHE A 83 -0.49 -8.57 -10.60
CA PHE A 83 0.43 -9.13 -9.61
C PHE A 83 1.36 -10.16 -10.26
N VAL A 84 2.66 -9.98 -10.04
CA VAL A 84 3.73 -10.84 -10.56
C VAL A 84 4.49 -11.45 -9.38
N PHE A 85 4.70 -12.76 -9.41
CA PHE A 85 5.46 -13.48 -8.40
C PHE A 85 6.96 -13.22 -8.52
N LEU A 86 7.63 -13.15 -7.37
CA LEU A 86 9.07 -13.01 -7.31
C LEU A 86 9.76 -14.36 -7.52
N PRO A 87 10.78 -14.46 -8.40
CA PRO A 87 11.57 -15.68 -8.53
C PRO A 87 12.37 -15.94 -7.25
N GLU A 88 12.68 -17.20 -6.95
CA GLU A 88 13.37 -17.60 -5.70
C GLU A 88 14.71 -16.88 -5.49
N GLU A 89 15.44 -16.66 -6.58
CA GLU A 89 16.76 -16.01 -6.63
C GLU A 89 16.69 -14.50 -6.90
N ASP A 90 15.54 -13.87 -6.65
CA ASP A 90 15.41 -12.42 -6.87
C ASP A 90 16.41 -11.64 -6.00
N PRO A 91 17.16 -10.69 -6.58
CA PRO A 91 18.21 -9.95 -5.87
C PRO A 91 17.67 -9.09 -4.72
N LEU A 92 16.35 -8.94 -4.56
CA LEU A 92 15.80 -8.32 -3.35
C LEU A 92 16.07 -9.13 -2.08
N PHE A 93 16.20 -10.46 -2.17
CA PHE A 93 16.18 -11.32 -0.99
C PHE A 93 17.45 -11.26 -0.14
N PRO A 94 18.68 -11.32 -0.68
CA PRO A 94 19.88 -11.38 0.16
C PRO A 94 20.00 -10.20 1.14
N PRO A 95 19.76 -8.94 0.75
CA PRO A 95 19.79 -7.82 1.69
C PRO A 95 18.73 -7.94 2.81
N ILE A 96 17.52 -8.38 2.49
CA ILE A 96 16.43 -8.55 3.46
C ILE A 96 16.77 -9.69 4.42
N GLN A 97 17.23 -10.83 3.89
CA GLN A 97 17.59 -12.01 4.66
C GLN A 97 18.72 -11.71 5.63
N ASN A 98 19.76 -10.99 5.20
CA ASN A 98 20.87 -10.59 6.06
C ASN A 98 20.43 -9.59 7.14
N PHE A 99 19.56 -8.64 6.79
CA PHE A 99 19.17 -7.57 7.72
C PHE A 99 18.22 -8.03 8.83
N TYR A 100 17.25 -8.91 8.52
CA TYR A 100 16.29 -9.43 9.48
C TYR A 100 16.67 -10.82 10.04
N ALA A 101 17.79 -11.39 9.59
CA ALA A 101 18.15 -12.78 9.81
C ALA A 101 16.97 -13.71 9.51
N LEU A 102 16.47 -13.63 8.26
CA LEU A 102 15.33 -14.44 7.85
C LEU A 102 15.68 -15.93 7.85
N ASP A 103 14.80 -16.73 8.42
CA ASP A 103 14.92 -18.18 8.44
C ASP A 103 14.92 -18.74 7.00
N PRO A 104 15.81 -19.69 6.66
CA PRO A 104 15.87 -20.29 5.33
C PRO A 104 14.56 -20.96 4.86
N SER A 105 13.69 -21.37 5.78
CA SER A 105 12.38 -21.96 5.47
C SER A 105 11.34 -20.94 5.02
N PHE A 106 11.66 -19.65 5.03
CA PHE A 106 10.76 -18.59 4.62
C PHE A 106 10.28 -18.78 3.15
N PRO A 107 8.96 -18.82 2.89
CA PRO A 107 8.41 -19.21 1.59
C PRO A 107 8.49 -18.07 0.55
N LYS A 108 9.69 -17.81 0.02
CA LYS A 108 9.98 -16.75 -0.98
C LYS A 108 9.07 -16.80 -2.20
N MET A 109 8.72 -18.00 -2.66
CA MET A 109 7.86 -18.24 -3.84
C MET A 109 6.41 -17.75 -3.66
N ASN A 110 6.00 -17.45 -2.42
CA ASN A 110 4.67 -16.93 -2.12
C ASN A 110 4.61 -15.40 -2.16
N LEU A 111 5.69 -14.75 -2.58
CA LEU A 111 5.78 -13.31 -2.64
C LEU A 111 5.49 -12.79 -4.04
N LEU A 112 4.76 -11.68 -4.07
CA LEU A 112 4.33 -11.03 -5.29
C LEU A 112 4.37 -9.51 -5.16
N THR A 113 4.47 -8.85 -6.30
CA THR A 113 4.49 -7.40 -6.41
C THR A 113 3.65 -6.97 -7.60
N ARG A 114 3.25 -5.69 -7.63
CA ARG A 114 2.59 -5.08 -8.80
C ARG A 114 3.58 -4.38 -9.73
N THR A 115 4.82 -4.22 -9.30
CA THR A 115 5.84 -3.55 -10.11
C THR A 115 6.51 -4.58 -11.03
N GLN A 116 6.15 -4.55 -12.32
CA GLN A 116 6.82 -5.38 -13.33
C GLN A 116 8.24 -4.91 -13.60
N GLU A 117 8.39 -3.62 -13.91
CA GLU A 117 9.68 -3.01 -14.22
C GLU A 117 10.10 -2.00 -13.16
N GLY A 118 11.39 -1.98 -12.85
CA GLY A 118 12.00 -1.03 -11.92
C GLY A 118 11.93 -1.45 -10.45
N LYS A 119 11.92 -0.44 -9.57
CA LYS A 119 12.05 -0.64 -8.11
C LYS A 119 10.73 -1.10 -7.51
N LYS A 120 10.68 -2.36 -7.07
CA LYS A 120 9.57 -2.97 -6.35
C LYS A 120 9.22 -2.15 -5.10
N ARG A 121 8.07 -1.47 -5.12
CA ARG A 121 7.64 -0.55 -4.05
C ARG A 121 7.04 -1.29 -2.86
N GLN A 122 6.26 -2.32 -3.13
CA GLN A 122 5.53 -3.11 -2.15
C GLN A 122 5.68 -4.58 -2.48
N VAL A 123 5.85 -5.40 -1.46
CA VAL A 123 5.88 -6.85 -1.55
C VAL A 123 4.74 -7.39 -0.71
N TYR A 124 3.94 -8.26 -1.33
CA TYR A 124 2.81 -8.92 -0.72
C TYR A 124 3.10 -10.41 -0.60
N MET A 125 2.49 -11.04 0.39
CA MET A 125 2.57 -12.48 0.60
C MET A 125 1.17 -13.09 0.51
N VAL A 126 1.09 -14.25 -0.12
CA VAL A 126 -0.14 -15.07 -0.22
C VAL A 126 0.10 -16.48 0.31
N SER A 127 -0.97 -17.26 0.48
CA SER A 127 -0.82 -18.70 0.69
C SER A 127 -0.39 -19.40 -0.61
N LYS A 128 0.11 -20.63 -0.48
CA LYS A 128 0.47 -21.48 -1.61
C LYS A 128 -0.71 -21.67 -2.57
N GLU A 129 -1.88 -21.92 -2.02
CA GLU A 129 -3.11 -22.19 -2.76
C GLU A 129 -3.54 -20.97 -3.57
N ILE A 130 -3.49 -19.77 -2.95
CA ILE A 130 -3.80 -18.52 -3.64
C ILE A 130 -2.78 -18.24 -4.74
N ARG A 131 -1.48 -18.49 -4.51
CA ARG A 131 -0.46 -18.40 -5.56
C ARG A 131 -0.79 -19.32 -6.73
N ASP A 132 -1.12 -20.58 -6.45
CA ASP A 132 -1.40 -21.56 -7.50
C ASP A 132 -2.68 -21.16 -8.28
N VAL A 133 -3.71 -20.62 -7.61
CA VAL A 133 -4.90 -20.05 -8.29
C VAL A 133 -4.52 -18.88 -9.19
N LEU A 134 -3.69 -17.95 -8.70
CA LEU A 134 -3.28 -16.75 -9.44
C LEU A 134 -2.45 -17.10 -10.68
N LEU A 135 -1.49 -18.02 -10.54
CA LEU A 135 -0.63 -18.47 -11.65
C LEU A 135 -1.43 -19.17 -12.76
N ASN A 136 -2.40 -20.00 -12.39
CA ASN A 136 -3.20 -20.77 -13.35
C ASN A 136 -4.32 -19.95 -14.01
N ASN A 137 -4.58 -18.71 -13.57
CA ASN A 137 -5.69 -17.89 -14.05
C ASN A 137 -5.30 -16.45 -14.37
N SER A 138 -4.01 -16.17 -14.58
CA SER A 138 -3.45 -14.82 -14.76
C SER A 138 -4.14 -13.99 -15.86
N GLU A 139 -4.59 -14.64 -16.94
CA GLU A 139 -5.29 -13.97 -18.06
C GLU A 139 -6.81 -13.85 -17.85
N LYS A 140 -7.37 -14.66 -16.95
CA LYS A 140 -8.83 -14.79 -16.73
C LYS A 140 -9.32 -14.00 -15.51
N LEU A 141 -8.45 -13.78 -14.53
CA LEU A 141 -8.76 -13.08 -13.29
C LEU A 141 -8.10 -11.72 -13.23
N LYS A 142 -8.92 -10.68 -13.06
CA LYS A 142 -8.46 -9.34 -12.72
C LYS A 142 -8.49 -9.17 -11.21
N VAL A 143 -7.31 -9.20 -10.59
CA VAL A 143 -7.17 -9.16 -9.14
C VAL A 143 -6.88 -7.75 -8.70
N ILE A 144 -7.81 -7.13 -7.98
CA ILE A 144 -7.64 -5.78 -7.45
C ILE A 144 -6.76 -5.81 -6.18
N ASN A 145 -7.08 -6.67 -5.22
CA ASN A 145 -6.30 -6.83 -4.01
C ASN A 145 -6.11 -8.33 -3.73
N THR A 146 -4.92 -8.71 -3.29
CA THR A 146 -4.64 -10.07 -2.83
C THR A 146 -3.46 -10.07 -1.88
N GLY A 147 -3.45 -11.07 -1.00
CA GLY A 147 -2.40 -11.24 -0.02
C GLY A 147 -2.35 -10.13 1.02
N ILE A 148 -1.30 -10.17 1.81
CA ILE A 148 -0.99 -9.21 2.86
C ILE A 148 0.30 -8.49 2.50
N LYS A 149 0.36 -7.18 2.71
CA LYS A 149 1.59 -6.42 2.51
C LYS A 149 2.57 -6.78 3.63
N VAL A 150 3.74 -7.30 3.25
CA VAL A 150 4.78 -7.74 4.20
C VAL A 150 5.98 -6.81 4.24
N TRP A 151 6.32 -6.18 3.10
CA TRP A 151 7.38 -5.18 3.02
C TRP A 151 7.03 -3.98 2.16
N CYS A 152 7.54 -2.82 2.58
CA CYS A 152 7.47 -1.56 1.86
C CYS A 152 8.89 -1.09 1.54
N ARG A 153 9.16 -0.66 0.31
CA ARG A 153 10.48 -0.13 -0.03
C ARG A 153 10.72 1.21 0.67
N ASN A 154 11.86 1.33 1.33
CA ASN A 154 12.38 2.59 1.83
C ASN A 154 13.28 3.27 0.79
N ASN A 155 13.14 4.58 0.62
CA ASN A 155 13.97 5.35 -0.32
C ASN A 155 15.15 6.07 0.34
N ASP A 156 15.22 6.05 1.67
CA ASP A 156 16.14 6.92 2.43
C ASP A 156 17.61 6.45 2.41
N GLY A 157 17.92 5.36 1.69
CA GLY A 157 19.28 4.85 1.51
C GLY A 157 19.95 4.26 2.75
N ASN A 158 19.34 4.38 3.93
CA ASN A 158 19.88 3.90 5.21
C ASN A 158 19.36 2.50 5.55
N GLY A 159 20.28 1.57 5.82
CA GLY A 159 19.96 0.19 6.24
C GLY A 159 19.39 -0.66 5.11
N CYS A 160 18.42 -1.51 5.44
CA CYS A 160 17.72 -2.31 4.43
C CYS A 160 16.73 -1.46 3.63
N ALA A 161 16.72 -1.65 2.31
CA ALA A 161 15.80 -0.96 1.41
C ALA A 161 14.33 -1.37 1.58
N PHE A 162 14.00 -2.29 2.49
CA PHE A 162 12.64 -2.74 2.76
C PHE A 162 12.32 -2.67 4.25
N ARG A 163 11.26 -1.93 4.60
CA ARG A 163 10.67 -1.83 5.93
C ARG A 163 9.65 -2.95 6.13
N LEU A 164 9.54 -3.45 7.37
CA LEU A 164 8.44 -4.35 7.74
C LEU A 164 7.12 -3.60 7.68
N ALA A 165 6.11 -4.21 7.06
CA ALA A 165 4.76 -3.65 7.06
C ALA A 165 3.98 -4.18 8.27
N GLN A 166 3.30 -3.26 8.97
CA GLN A 166 2.49 -3.60 10.14
C GLN A 166 1.42 -4.67 9.85
N GLU A 167 0.80 -4.62 8.66
CA GLU A 167 -0.22 -5.60 8.21
C GLU A 167 0.31 -7.04 8.12
N GLY A 168 1.61 -7.19 7.81
CA GLY A 168 2.22 -8.49 7.56
C GLY A 168 3.06 -9.03 8.72
N ILE A 169 3.21 -8.27 9.82
CA ILE A 169 4.21 -8.61 10.84
C ILE A 169 3.93 -9.94 11.53
N TYR A 170 2.67 -10.26 11.80
CA TYR A 170 2.31 -11.55 12.40
C TYR A 170 2.63 -12.75 11.50
N THR A 171 2.67 -12.54 10.18
CA THR A 171 3.06 -13.59 9.22
C THR A 171 4.57 -13.69 9.07
N LEU A 172 5.29 -12.56 9.11
CA LEU A 172 6.74 -12.54 8.98
C LEU A 172 7.49 -12.93 10.25
N HIS A 173 6.98 -12.53 11.42
CA HIS A 173 7.68 -12.66 12.70
C HIS A 173 8.20 -14.08 13.02
N PRO A 174 7.48 -15.18 12.71
CA PRO A 174 8.01 -16.53 12.91
C PRO A 174 9.32 -16.83 12.15
N PHE A 175 9.62 -16.07 11.10
CA PHE A 175 10.83 -16.23 10.28
C PHE A 175 11.88 -15.16 10.58
N ILE A 176 11.63 -14.20 11.47
CA ILE A 176 12.56 -13.11 11.79
C ILE A 176 13.30 -13.46 13.09
N SER A 177 14.62 -13.59 12.99
CA SER A 177 15.47 -13.92 14.16
C SER A 177 16.30 -12.74 14.68
N ALA A 178 16.37 -11.63 13.93
CA ALA A 178 17.08 -10.43 14.33
C ALA A 178 16.15 -9.22 14.38
N ARG A 179 16.56 -8.20 15.14
CA ARG A 179 15.88 -6.90 15.22
C ARG A 179 14.48 -6.93 15.87
N THR A 180 14.19 -7.97 16.63
CA THR A 180 13.05 -8.04 17.54
C THR A 180 13.50 -7.66 18.94
N ILE A 181 12.85 -6.65 19.53
CA ILE A 181 13.06 -6.24 20.92
C ILE A 181 11.83 -6.55 21.76
N LYS A 182 12.05 -6.88 23.03
CA LYS A 182 10.97 -7.03 24.00
C LYS A 182 10.62 -5.65 24.56
N ALA A 183 9.35 -5.27 24.46
CA ALA A 183 8.83 -3.98 24.93
C ALA A 183 7.92 -4.19 26.15
N SER A 184 7.96 -3.25 27.11
CA SER A 184 7.01 -3.21 28.23
C SER A 184 5.64 -2.69 27.78
N ILE A 185 4.62 -2.86 28.61
CA ILE A 185 3.30 -2.28 28.30
C ILE A 185 3.34 -0.74 28.31
N GLU A 186 4.20 -0.15 29.13
CA GLU A 186 4.45 1.29 29.15
C GLU A 186 5.06 1.78 27.83
N ASP A 187 6.03 1.03 27.27
CA ASP A 187 6.63 1.33 25.98
C ASP A 187 5.59 1.24 24.86
N ILE A 188 4.72 0.22 24.89
CA ILE A 188 3.61 0.10 23.95
C ILE A 188 2.64 1.29 24.07
N LYS A 189 2.31 1.73 25.29
CA LYS A 189 1.46 2.91 25.49
C LYS A 189 2.09 4.14 24.85
N ILE A 190 3.38 4.39 25.09
CA ILE A 190 4.12 5.53 24.50
C ILE A 190 4.03 5.47 22.97
N LEU A 191 4.33 4.33 22.37
CA LEU A 191 4.25 4.13 20.91
C LEU A 191 2.85 4.38 20.35
N LEU A 192 1.80 4.04 21.09
CA LEU A 192 0.42 4.22 20.64
C LEU A 192 -0.12 5.64 20.87
N THR A 193 0.49 6.42 21.77
CA THR A 193 0.04 7.78 22.12
C THR A 193 0.90 8.89 21.54
N GLU A 194 2.17 8.61 21.25
CA GLU A 194 3.12 9.57 20.69
C GLU A 194 3.45 9.16 19.24
N GLU A 195 3.41 10.12 18.32
CA GLU A 195 3.72 9.84 16.92
C GLU A 195 5.19 9.42 16.72
N ASN A 196 6.09 10.12 17.40
CA ASN A 196 7.54 10.05 17.20
C ASN A 196 8.31 10.08 18.54
N PRO A 197 8.13 9.09 19.42
CA PRO A 197 8.77 9.10 20.74
C PRO A 197 10.30 9.00 20.63
N PHE A 198 10.99 9.80 21.45
CA PHE A 198 12.43 9.68 21.64
C PHE A 198 12.77 8.38 22.36
N LEU A 199 13.94 7.80 22.05
CA LEU A 199 14.40 6.56 22.70
C LEU A 199 14.47 6.72 24.23
N SER A 200 14.83 7.90 24.74
CA SER A 200 14.88 8.19 26.17
C SER A 200 13.53 8.12 26.90
N ARG A 201 12.40 8.03 26.17
CA ARG A 201 11.06 7.85 26.77
C ARG A 201 10.78 6.40 27.13
N PHE A 202 11.50 5.45 26.52
CA PHE A 202 11.31 4.03 26.70
C PHE A 202 11.96 3.56 28.00
N SER A 203 11.54 2.39 28.45
CA SER A 203 12.17 1.65 29.55
C SER A 203 13.67 1.45 29.32
N ASN A 204 14.44 1.32 30.40
CA ASN A 204 15.88 1.10 30.32
C ASN A 204 16.20 -0.21 29.59
N GLU A 205 15.34 -1.21 29.74
CA GLU A 205 15.43 -2.52 29.10
C GLU A 205 15.25 -2.40 27.57
N SER A 206 14.25 -1.66 27.11
CA SER A 206 14.06 -1.37 25.68
C SER A 206 15.20 -0.53 25.13
N CYS A 207 15.62 0.53 25.83
CA CYS A 207 16.75 1.36 25.42
C CYS A 207 18.04 0.55 25.25
N SER A 208 18.32 -0.37 26.19
CA SER A 208 19.52 -1.21 26.17
C SER A 208 19.53 -2.17 24.98
N GLN A 209 18.37 -2.76 24.64
CA GLN A 209 18.24 -3.62 23.46
C GLN A 209 18.42 -2.84 22.14
N LEU A 210 17.99 -1.58 22.11
CA LEU A 210 18.09 -0.71 20.93
C LEU A 210 19.48 -0.10 20.74
N ASN A 211 20.26 -0.01 21.82
CA ASN A 211 21.58 0.60 21.76
C ASN A 211 22.53 -0.22 20.87
N GLY A 212 23.19 0.46 19.93
CA GLY A 212 24.08 -0.19 18.95
C GLY A 212 23.37 -0.87 17.77
N MET A 213 22.04 -0.86 17.71
CA MET A 213 21.33 -1.33 16.52
C MET A 213 21.50 -0.35 15.36
N ALA A 214 21.83 -0.88 14.17
CA ALA A 214 21.85 -0.07 12.95
C ALA A 214 20.46 0.48 12.63
N MET A 215 20.40 1.69 12.04
CA MET A 215 19.14 2.33 11.62
C MET A 215 18.29 1.40 10.74
N GLY A 216 16.98 1.49 10.89
CA GLY A 216 16.00 0.75 10.08
C GLY A 216 14.93 0.03 10.88
N SER A 217 14.13 -0.79 10.20
CA SER A 217 12.93 -1.37 10.78
C SER A 217 13.24 -2.38 11.90
N ILE A 218 12.42 -2.38 12.94
CA ILE A 218 12.50 -3.26 14.09
C ILE A 218 11.11 -3.79 14.45
N VAL A 219 11.07 -4.90 15.18
CA VAL A 219 9.85 -5.45 15.77
C VAL A 219 9.85 -5.19 17.26
N LEU A 220 8.85 -4.48 17.77
CA LEU A 220 8.61 -4.32 19.19
C LEU A 220 7.56 -5.33 19.62
N LYS A 221 7.98 -6.28 20.46
CA LYS A 221 7.16 -7.40 20.90
C LYS A 221 6.80 -7.22 22.37
N TYR A 222 5.51 -7.06 22.63
CA TYR A 222 4.95 -7.19 23.97
C TYR A 222 4.40 -8.59 24.17
N GLU A 223 4.80 -9.21 25.28
CA GLU A 223 4.23 -10.46 25.76
C GLU A 223 3.61 -10.22 27.13
N PRO A 224 2.35 -10.61 27.34
CA PRO A 224 1.67 -10.45 28.60
C PRO A 224 2.32 -11.30 29.68
N ASP A 225 2.41 -10.74 30.89
CA ASP A 225 2.81 -11.48 32.08
C ASP A 225 1.58 -12.16 32.70
N GLN A 226 1.54 -13.49 32.64
CA GLN A 226 0.42 -14.29 33.16
C GLN A 226 0.23 -14.12 34.67
N SER A 227 1.26 -13.66 35.40
CA SER A 227 1.16 -13.38 36.84
C SER A 227 0.46 -12.06 37.15
N LYS A 228 0.33 -11.15 36.18
CA LYS A 228 -0.25 -9.81 36.35
C LYS A 228 -1.59 -9.70 35.63
N GLN A 229 -2.65 -10.16 36.28
CA GLN A 229 -4.01 -10.17 35.72
C GLN A 229 -4.54 -8.77 35.35
N ASP A 230 -4.05 -7.71 36.00
CA ASP A 230 -4.46 -6.32 35.76
C ASP A 230 -3.84 -5.70 34.49
N THR A 231 -2.98 -6.44 33.78
CA THR A 231 -2.34 -5.97 32.55
C THR A 231 -3.01 -6.55 31.30
N HIS A 232 -2.78 -5.91 30.15
CA HIS A 232 -3.28 -6.43 28.87
C HIS A 232 -2.74 -7.83 28.60
N GLN A 233 -3.65 -8.80 28.41
CA GLN A 233 -3.34 -10.22 28.24
C GLN A 233 -3.12 -10.66 26.78
N CYS A 234 -3.12 -9.72 25.83
CA CYS A 234 -2.82 -10.01 24.43
C CYS A 234 -1.36 -9.68 24.11
N SER A 235 -0.68 -10.58 23.38
CA SER A 235 0.61 -10.23 22.78
C SER A 235 0.40 -9.24 21.65
N VAL A 236 1.32 -8.30 21.51
CA VAL A 236 1.28 -7.25 20.48
C VAL A 236 2.62 -7.21 19.77
N LEU A 237 2.58 -7.18 18.43
CA LEU A 237 3.73 -6.91 17.58
C LEU A 237 3.54 -5.55 16.88
N LEU A 238 4.49 -4.64 17.08
CA LEU A 238 4.54 -3.36 16.39
C LEU A 238 5.80 -3.25 15.53
N CYS A 239 5.64 -2.79 14.30
CA CYS A 239 6.74 -2.43 13.41
C CYS A 239 7.15 -0.99 13.71
N GLY A 240 8.38 -0.82 14.19
CA GLY A 240 9.01 0.48 14.37
C GLY A 240 10.11 0.72 13.33
N TRP A 241 10.56 1.98 13.27
CA TRP A 241 11.75 2.40 12.53
C TRP A 241 12.64 3.22 13.46
N LEU A 242 13.93 2.84 13.56
CA LEU A 242 14.94 3.53 14.38
C LEU A 242 15.54 4.78 13.73
#